data_AF-A0A314YZD8-F1
#
_entry.id   AF-A0A314YZD8-F1
#
_cell.length_a   1.000
_cell.length_b   1.000
_cell.length_c   1.000
_cell.angle_alpha   90.00
_cell.angle_beta   90.00
_cell.angle_gamma   90.00
#
_symmetry.space_group_name_H-M   'P 1'
#
loop_
_entity.id
_entity.type
_entity.pdbx_description
1 polymer ?
#
loop_
_entity_poly.entity_id
_entity_poly.type
_entity_poly.pdbx_seq_one_letter_code
_entity_poly.pdbx_strand_id
1 'polypeptide(L)'
;MSMVRSAALRTALRGGSRSSAPPKRSFSSSAAHDDAHETAKWEKITYLGIASCTIFAFVVLSKPHPHYDEPPPYPYLHIRNKEFPWGPNGLFEKKHEHH
;
A
#
# COMPACT_ATOMS: atom_id res chain seq x y z
N MET A 1 -36.29 79.51 6.91
CA MET A 1 -36.17 79.40 5.44
C MET A 1 -35.16 78.33 5.10
N SER A 2 -35.54 77.46 4.17
CA SER A 2 -34.77 76.36 3.59
C SER A 2 -33.49 76.84 2.91
N MET A 3 -32.40 76.07 3.02
CA MET A 3 -31.58 75.65 1.88
C MET A 3 -30.57 74.57 2.32
N VAL A 4 -31.01 73.31 2.23
CA VAL A 4 -30.09 72.19 1.95
C VAL A 4 -29.88 72.20 0.44
N ARG A 5 -28.64 72.43 -0.02
CA ARG A 5 -28.24 72.22 -1.41
C ARG A 5 -26.93 71.46 -1.47
N SER A 6 -27.09 70.15 -1.57
CA SER A 6 -26.36 69.27 -2.50
C SER A 6 -24.85 69.49 -2.64
N ALA A 7 -24.07 68.87 -1.74
CA ALA A 7 -22.70 68.45 -2.03
C ALA A 7 -22.60 66.91 -1.92
N ALA A 8 -23.56 66.21 -2.53
CA ALA A 8 -23.39 64.81 -2.81
C ALA A 8 -22.58 64.65 -4.10
N LEU A 9 -21.63 63.73 -4.06
CA LEU A 9 -21.25 62.87 -5.18
C LEU A 9 -20.14 63.31 -6.15
N ARG A 10 -18.94 63.68 -5.68
CA ARG A 10 -17.73 63.62 -6.55
C ARG A 10 -16.41 63.16 -5.88
N THR A 11 -16.47 62.31 -4.85
CA THR A 11 -15.25 61.67 -4.28
C THR A 11 -15.33 60.14 -4.30
N ALA A 12 -15.93 59.56 -5.34
CA ALA A 12 -16.05 58.12 -5.50
C ALA A 12 -15.35 57.60 -6.77
N LEU A 13 -14.12 58.04 -7.04
CA LEU A 13 -13.30 57.45 -8.13
C LEU A 13 -11.82 57.23 -7.77
N ARG A 14 -11.46 57.26 -6.49
CA ARG A 14 -10.15 56.76 -6.02
C ARG A 14 -10.33 55.77 -4.87
N GLY A 15 -11.18 54.76 -5.09
CA GLY A 15 -11.21 53.53 -4.31
C GLY A 15 -10.29 52.53 -4.98
N GLY A 16 -9.28 52.06 -4.25
CA GLY A 16 -8.10 51.36 -4.75
C GLY A 16 -8.37 50.19 -5.69
N SER A 17 -7.36 49.89 -6.50
CA SER A 17 -7.22 48.59 -7.15
C SER A 17 -7.67 47.52 -6.18
N ARG A 18 -8.78 46.84 -6.47
CA ARG A 18 -9.05 45.56 -5.83
C ARG A 18 -7.82 44.72 -6.19
N SER A 19 -6.90 44.51 -5.24
CA SER A 19 -5.94 43.44 -5.38
C SER A 19 -6.78 42.23 -5.76
N SER A 20 -6.58 41.71 -6.97
CA SER A 20 -7.09 40.39 -7.27
C SER A 20 -6.55 39.53 -6.14
N ALA A 21 -7.46 38.97 -5.32
CA ALA A 21 -7.03 37.98 -4.36
C ALA A 21 -6.22 36.96 -5.17
N PRO A 22 -4.97 36.66 -4.79
CA PRO A 22 -4.15 35.73 -5.55
C PRO A 22 -5.00 34.47 -5.75
N PRO A 23 -5.07 33.91 -6.98
CA PRO A 23 -5.88 32.73 -7.24
C PRO A 23 -5.52 31.72 -6.16
N LYS A 24 -6.53 31.28 -5.39
CA LYS A 24 -6.36 30.24 -4.37
C LYS A 24 -5.67 29.09 -5.09
N ARG A 25 -4.39 28.86 -4.75
CA ARG A 25 -3.64 27.73 -5.27
C ARG A 25 -4.33 26.49 -4.71
N SER A 26 -5.19 25.87 -5.51
CA SER A 26 -5.69 24.54 -5.20
C SER A 26 -4.47 23.64 -5.31
N PHE A 27 -3.97 23.15 -4.19
CA PHE A 27 -3.08 22.01 -4.23
C PHE A 27 -3.82 20.85 -4.88
N SER A 28 -3.12 19.99 -5.63
CA SER A 28 -3.71 18.80 -6.25
C SER A 28 -4.30 17.83 -5.22
N SER A 29 -4.05 18.03 -3.93
CA SER A 29 -4.81 17.48 -2.82
C SER A 29 -6.09 18.30 -2.59
N SER A 30 -7.16 18.01 -3.34
CA SER A 30 -8.45 18.59 -3.00
C SER A 30 -8.90 18.05 -1.64
N ALA A 31 -9.05 18.92 -0.63
CA ALA A 31 -9.68 18.61 0.66
C ALA A 31 -11.18 18.22 0.54
N ALA A 32 -11.65 18.00 -0.69
CA ALA A 32 -12.97 17.47 -1.02
C ALA A 32 -12.99 15.93 -1.05
N HIS A 33 -11.82 15.27 -0.99
CA HIS A 33 -11.76 13.85 -0.73
C HIS A 33 -11.63 13.62 0.77
N ASP A 34 -12.51 12.80 1.32
CA ASP A 34 -12.52 12.46 2.74
C ASP A 34 -11.40 11.44 3.01
N ASP A 35 -10.19 11.93 3.28
CA ASP A 35 -9.00 11.12 3.58
C ASP A 35 -9.27 10.13 4.73
N ALA A 36 -10.13 10.48 5.68
CA ALA A 36 -10.51 9.60 6.78
C ALA A 36 -11.40 8.44 6.28
N HIS A 37 -12.37 8.72 5.40
CA HIS A 37 -13.17 7.68 4.76
C HIS A 37 -12.30 6.71 3.92
N GLU A 38 -11.37 7.24 3.13
CA GLU A 38 -10.48 6.42 2.31
C GLU A 38 -9.54 5.56 3.15
N THR A 39 -9.00 6.12 4.23
CA THR A 39 -8.19 5.37 5.19
C THR A 39 -9.01 4.25 5.83
N ALA A 40 -10.22 4.54 6.31
CA ALA A 40 -11.11 3.55 6.91
C ALA A 40 -11.54 2.46 5.92
N LYS A 41 -11.68 2.78 4.62
CA LYS A 41 -11.95 1.80 3.56
C LYS A 41 -10.79 0.83 3.42
N TRP A 42 -9.57 1.33 3.27
CA TRP A 42 -8.40 0.49 3.11
C TRP A 42 -8.08 -0.31 4.37
N GLU A 43 -8.29 0.26 5.56
CA GLU A 43 -8.19 -0.46 6.83
C GLU A 43 -9.10 -1.70 6.85
N LYS A 44 -10.38 -1.54 6.47
CA LYS A 44 -11.33 -2.67 6.40
C LYS A 44 -10.90 -3.72 5.38
N ILE A 45 -10.41 -3.30 4.21
CA ILE A 45 -9.90 -4.22 3.18
C ILE A 45 -8.68 -4.98 3.71
N THR A 46 -7.78 -4.31 4.41
CA THR A 46 -6.62 -4.94 5.05
C THR A 46 -7.04 -5.95 6.11
N TYR A 47 -8.01 -5.63 6.98
CA TYR A 47 -8.52 -6.58 7.96
C TYR A 47 -9.17 -7.80 7.29
N LEU A 48 -9.92 -7.61 6.21
CA LEU A 48 -10.45 -8.72 5.41
C LEU A 48 -9.31 -9.57 4.81
N GLY A 49 -8.26 -8.93 4.32
CA GLY A 49 -7.04 -9.59 3.84
C GLY A 49 -6.36 -10.41 4.94
N ILE A 50 -6.15 -9.83 6.12
CA ILE A 50 -5.57 -10.52 7.28
C ILE A 50 -6.40 -11.74 7.66
N ALA A 51 -7.73 -11.59 7.78
CA ALA A 51 -8.62 -12.69 8.12
C ALA A 51 -8.55 -13.81 7.08
N SER A 52 -8.61 -13.47 5.79
CA SER A 52 -8.54 -14.48 4.71
C SER A 52 -7.18 -15.19 4.65
N CYS A 53 -6.06 -14.46 4.76
CA CYS A 53 -4.72 -15.05 4.84
C CYS A 53 -4.56 -15.95 6.07
N THR A 54 -5.12 -15.57 7.21
CA THR A 54 -5.06 -16.37 8.45
C THR A 54 -5.84 -17.68 8.29
N ILE A 55 -7.07 -17.62 7.75
CA ILE A 55 -7.87 -18.82 7.46
C ILE A 55 -7.13 -19.72 6.47
N PHE A 56 -6.58 -19.15 5.39
CA PHE A 56 -5.82 -19.92 4.40
C PHE A 56 -4.58 -20.57 5.01
N ALA A 57 -3.86 -19.88 5.91
CA ALA A 57 -2.74 -20.45 6.65
C ALA A 57 -3.19 -21.69 7.46
N PHE A 58 -4.29 -21.60 8.21
CA PHE A 58 -4.83 -22.77 8.92
C PHE A 58 -5.15 -23.94 7.99
N VAL A 59 -5.76 -23.67 6.83
CA VAL A 59 -6.07 -24.71 5.83
C VAL A 59 -4.80 -25.34 5.24
N VAL A 60 -3.77 -24.56 4.95
CA VAL A 60 -2.51 -25.08 4.39
C VAL A 60 -1.71 -25.86 5.44
N LEU A 61 -1.60 -25.33 6.66
CA LEU A 61 -0.81 -25.93 7.75
C LEU A 61 -1.48 -27.18 8.34
N SER A 62 -2.80 -27.32 8.21
CA SER A 62 -3.53 -28.52 8.67
C SER A 62 -3.37 -29.73 7.76
N LYS A 63 -2.84 -29.55 6.54
CA LYS A 63 -2.62 -30.66 5.60
C LYS A 63 -1.33 -31.39 5.93
N PRO A 64 -1.30 -32.75 5.83
CA PRO A 64 -0.06 -33.49 5.94
C PRO A 64 0.87 -33.14 4.77
N HIS A 65 2.18 -33.28 4.98
CA HIS A 65 3.18 -33.18 3.91
C HIS A 65 3.79 -34.56 3.66
N PRO A 66 3.13 -35.42 2.87
CA PRO A 66 3.66 -36.75 2.58
C PRO A 66 4.94 -36.62 1.76
N HIS A 67 6.02 -37.23 2.25
CA HIS A 67 7.19 -37.52 1.43
C HIS A 67 6.93 -38.83 0.70
N TYR A 68 7.13 -38.82 -0.61
CA TYR A 68 7.10 -40.03 -1.42
C TYR A 68 8.44 -40.74 -1.33
N ASP A 69 8.44 -42.03 -1.68
CA ASP A 69 9.66 -42.79 -1.80
C ASP A 69 10.61 -42.12 -2.79
N GLU A 70 11.90 -42.19 -2.49
CA GLU A 70 12.93 -41.60 -3.34
C GLU A 70 12.88 -42.27 -4.72
N PRO A 71 12.86 -41.48 -5.81
CA PRO A 71 12.89 -42.05 -7.15
C PRO A 71 14.19 -42.85 -7.36
N PRO A 72 14.23 -43.77 -8.34
CA PRO A 72 15.46 -44.44 -8.72
C PRO A 72 16.59 -43.43 -8.99
N PRO A 73 17.87 -43.81 -8.78
CA PRO A 73 19.00 -42.92 -8.94
C PRO A 73 19.28 -42.64 -10.42
N TYR A 74 18.46 -41.77 -11.02
CA TYR A 74 18.61 -41.39 -12.41
C TYR A 74 19.90 -40.59 -12.60
N PRO A 75 20.61 -40.73 -13.73
CA PRO A 75 21.89 -40.04 -13.97
C PRO A 75 21.83 -38.51 -13.90
N TYR A 76 20.63 -37.94 -14.03
CA TYR A 76 20.40 -36.50 -13.98
C TYR A 76 19.98 -35.99 -12.59
N LEU A 77 19.76 -36.87 -11.62
CA LEU A 77 19.49 -36.52 -10.22
C LEU A 77 20.78 -36.57 -9.41
N HIS A 78 20.83 -35.81 -8.31
CA HIS A 78 21.97 -35.77 -7.39
C HIS A 78 23.35 -35.53 -8.05
N ILE A 79 23.39 -34.76 -9.15
CA ILE A 79 24.64 -34.43 -9.85
C ILE A 79 25.58 -33.61 -8.94
N ARG A 80 26.83 -34.06 -8.80
CA ARG A 80 27.88 -33.35 -8.07
C ARG A 80 29.15 -33.16 -8.91
N ASN A 81 29.28 -32.01 -9.57
CA ASN A 81 30.47 -31.68 -10.38
C ASN A 81 31.65 -31.12 -9.55
N LYS A 82 31.35 -30.50 -8.41
CA LYS A 82 32.33 -29.94 -7.46
C LYS A 82 31.68 -29.93 -6.08
N GLU A 83 32.38 -30.36 -5.03
CA GLU A 83 31.85 -30.45 -3.66
C GLU A 83 31.31 -29.14 -3.06
N PHE A 84 30.36 -29.25 -2.10
CA PHE A 84 29.79 -28.05 -1.49
C PHE A 84 30.78 -27.58 -0.42
N PRO A 85 30.91 -26.27 -0.18
CA PRO A 85 31.86 -25.78 0.81
C PRO A 85 31.46 -26.10 2.26
N TRP A 86 30.23 -26.59 2.49
CA TRP A 86 29.70 -26.90 3.83
C TRP A 86 29.47 -28.41 4.09
N GLY A 87 29.73 -29.29 3.13
CA GLY A 87 29.57 -30.74 3.31
C GLY A 87 28.94 -31.46 2.11
N PRO A 88 28.53 -32.74 2.29
CA PRO A 88 28.04 -33.58 1.19
C PRO A 88 26.61 -33.25 0.74
N ASN A 89 25.77 -32.73 1.63
CA ASN A 89 24.34 -32.52 1.38
C ASN A 89 24.03 -31.10 0.90
N GLY A 90 22.90 -30.95 0.21
CA GLY A 90 22.36 -29.66 -0.22
C GLY A 90 22.07 -28.72 0.96
N LEU A 91 22.04 -27.41 0.68
CA LEU A 91 21.96 -26.36 1.72
C LEU A 91 20.74 -26.48 2.65
N PHE A 92 19.61 -26.94 2.11
CA PHE A 92 18.34 -27.10 2.86
C PHE A 92 17.85 -28.55 2.81
N GLU A 93 18.75 -29.50 2.61
CA GLU A 93 18.37 -30.91 2.51
C GLU A 93 18.02 -31.48 3.89
N LYS A 94 16.83 -32.07 4.00
CA LYS A 94 16.42 -32.80 5.20
C LYS A 94 17.05 -34.18 5.13
N LYS A 95 17.79 -34.57 6.18
CA LYS A 95 18.28 -35.94 6.30
C LYS A 95 17.08 -36.88 6.39
N HIS A 96 16.98 -37.81 5.46
CA HIS A 96 16.09 -38.96 5.57
C HIS A 96 16.74 -39.96 6.55
N GLU A 97 16.78 -39.62 7.84
CA GLU A 97 17.08 -40.65 8.85
C GLU A 97 15.87 -41.59 8.87
N HIS A 98 16.12 -42.83 8.46
CA HIS A 98 15.12 -43.88 8.28
C HIS A 98 14.06 -43.86 9.39
N HIS A 99 12.81 -43.63 8.97
CA HIS A 99 11.65 -44.11 9.74
C HIS A 99 11.49 -45.61 9.49
#